data_AF-A0A433PUD7-F1
#
_entry.id   AF-A0A433PUD7-F1
#
_cell.length_a   1.000
_cell.length_b   1.000
_cell.length_c   1.000
_cell.angle_alpha   90.00
_cell.angle_beta   90.00
_cell.angle_gamma   90.00
#
_symmetry.space_group_name_H-M   'P 1'
#
loop_
_entity.id
_entity.type
_entity.pdbx_description
1 polymer ?
#
loop_
_entity_poly.entity_id
_entity_poly.type
_entity_poly.pdbx_seq_one_letter_code
_entity_poly.pdbx_strand_id
1 'polypeptide(L)'
;MSHDRLPKFQEASAGGSGEDIEMDRVTPSPRRAKLWKKMRPIDVVRDNVVGEGSSGFLVEVDRIRAMTKDMLQKVRQIENLYTHALGEVSEAVSHRDSQQIGNIIDETSQLATQINGQLQGRRFRLDVVLLGIRLWGNRSEPRHLNRCKEFRQARSVYENLTRNLVEAMDEYQKVQVEYRVKYKLQIQRKYLIVNPEATQVELARVLDDDNRQIFSQQLSDKKRQVCTNLQDRHREIRKIEQSIAELSRLFTDSTILIKMQDEVIKEEQRHVEEVVAQLGAAEGQINRAKKNTEKARKVCPSYFTCINLSSHSLLITFCFVSHHRLSYKWHPNFPKWRWICLLLTILIIFAVVLIILFTIKPWAKPGQ
;
A
#
# COMPACT_ATOMS: atom_id res chain seq x y z
N MET A 1 -56.27 -1.24 11.31
CA MET A 1 -55.14 -1.67 10.45
C MET A 1 -54.17 -0.51 10.41
N SER A 2 -52.94 -0.54 10.91
CA SER A 2 -52.14 -1.59 11.53
C SER A 2 -51.11 -0.89 12.43
N HIS A 3 -51.02 -1.31 13.69
CA HIS A 3 -49.95 -0.91 14.61
C HIS A 3 -48.76 -1.84 14.38
N ASP A 4 -47.64 -1.31 13.85
CA ASP A 4 -46.38 -2.05 13.80
C ASP A 4 -45.57 -1.84 15.08
N ARG A 5 -45.30 -2.97 15.75
CA ARG A 5 -44.55 -3.10 16.99
C ARG A 5 -43.04 -3.08 16.71
N LEU A 6 -42.32 -2.16 17.33
CA LEU A 6 -40.88 -2.28 17.55
C LEU A 6 -40.63 -3.21 18.74
N PRO A 7 -39.79 -4.26 18.64
CA PRO A 7 -39.41 -5.04 19.81
C PRO A 7 -38.29 -4.34 20.59
N LYS A 8 -38.55 -4.16 21.89
CA LYS A 8 -37.61 -3.70 22.91
C LYS A 8 -36.47 -4.73 23.06
N PHE A 9 -35.23 -4.26 23.04
CA PHE A 9 -34.09 -5.01 23.56
C PHE A 9 -34.20 -5.02 25.10
N GLN A 10 -34.53 -6.17 25.69
CA GLN A 10 -34.34 -6.41 27.12
C GLN A 10 -32.95 -7.01 27.34
N GLU A 11 -32.16 -6.31 28.14
CA GLU A 11 -30.97 -6.84 28.80
C GLU A 11 -31.37 -8.02 29.69
N ALA A 12 -30.75 -9.18 29.45
CA ALA A 12 -30.71 -10.28 30.40
C ALA A 12 -29.24 -10.49 30.80
N SER A 13 -28.83 -9.78 31.86
CA SER A 13 -27.68 -10.14 32.69
C SER A 13 -28.20 -10.96 33.86
N ALA A 14 -27.78 -12.23 33.96
CA ALA A 14 -27.41 -12.89 35.22
C ALA A 14 -27.15 -14.40 35.03
N GLY A 15 -25.93 -14.82 35.39
CA GLY A 15 -25.67 -16.05 36.13
C GLY A 15 -25.68 -17.38 35.36
N GLY A 16 -24.50 -17.97 35.16
CA GLY A 16 -24.37 -19.37 34.75
C GLY A 16 -22.90 -19.78 34.66
N SER A 17 -22.53 -20.76 35.49
CA SER A 17 -21.24 -21.41 35.65
C SER A 17 -20.50 -21.75 34.35
N GLY A 18 -19.16 -21.72 34.42
CA GLY A 18 -18.27 -22.13 33.34
C GLY A 18 -18.57 -23.53 32.84
N GLU A 19 -18.86 -23.59 31.54
CA GLU A 19 -18.90 -24.80 30.74
C GLU A 19 -18.15 -24.45 29.45
N ASP A 20 -17.09 -25.21 29.17
CA ASP A 20 -16.23 -25.01 28.02
C ASP A 20 -17.04 -25.12 26.73
N ILE A 21 -17.29 -23.98 26.07
CA ILE A 21 -17.95 -23.96 24.76
C ILE A 21 -16.94 -24.46 23.73
N GLU A 22 -17.02 -25.76 23.42
CA GLU A 22 -16.42 -26.33 22.22
C GLU A 22 -17.01 -25.59 21.00
N MET A 23 -16.18 -24.77 20.37
CA MET A 23 -16.58 -23.99 19.20
C MET A 23 -16.69 -24.94 18.00
N ASP A 24 -17.88 -25.51 17.84
CA ASP A 24 -18.24 -26.32 16.70
C ASP A 24 -17.94 -25.51 15.42
N ARG A 25 -17.03 -26.01 14.56
CA ARG A 25 -16.75 -25.41 13.25
C ARG A 25 -18.00 -25.60 12.39
N VAL A 26 -18.96 -24.69 12.51
CA VAL A 26 -20.14 -24.64 11.64
C VAL A 26 -19.65 -24.37 10.22
N THR A 27 -19.50 -25.44 9.44
CA THR A 27 -19.26 -25.32 8.01
C THR A 27 -20.51 -24.70 7.37
N PRO A 28 -20.39 -23.60 6.60
CA PRO A 28 -21.57 -22.93 6.07
C PRO A 28 -22.28 -23.86 5.08
N SER A 29 -23.62 -23.94 5.14
CA SER A 29 -24.40 -24.72 4.18
C SER A 29 -24.03 -24.34 2.73
N PRO A 30 -24.08 -25.25 1.74
CA PRO A 30 -23.63 -24.98 0.38
C PRO A 30 -24.33 -23.77 -0.29
N ARG A 31 -25.59 -23.48 0.09
CA ARG A 31 -26.31 -22.28 -0.34
C ARG A 31 -25.77 -21.02 0.34
N ARG A 32 -25.51 -21.05 1.65
CA ARG A 32 -24.88 -19.95 2.38
C ARG A 32 -23.49 -19.71 1.80
N ALA A 33 -22.66 -20.74 1.66
CA ALA A 33 -21.31 -20.67 1.06
C ALA A 33 -21.31 -20.07 -0.34
N LYS A 34 -22.29 -20.41 -1.19
CA LYS A 34 -22.48 -19.76 -2.51
C LYS A 34 -22.86 -18.28 -2.38
N LEU A 35 -23.74 -17.92 -1.45
CA LEU A 35 -24.08 -16.53 -1.13
C LEU A 35 -22.86 -15.76 -0.61
N TRP A 36 -22.10 -16.32 0.34
CA TRP A 36 -20.84 -15.75 0.85
C TRP A 36 -19.79 -15.57 -0.27
N LYS A 37 -19.74 -16.50 -1.24
CA LYS A 37 -18.86 -16.41 -2.41
C LYS A 37 -19.30 -15.32 -3.41
N LYS A 38 -20.61 -15.10 -3.52
CA LYS A 38 -21.25 -14.12 -4.42
C LYS A 38 -21.29 -12.70 -3.80
N MET A 39 -21.29 -12.62 -2.47
CA MET A 39 -21.31 -11.38 -1.69
C MET A 39 -19.92 -10.94 -1.22
N ARG A 40 -18.82 -11.44 -1.78
CA ARG A 40 -17.48 -10.96 -1.37
C ARG A 40 -17.32 -9.50 -1.80
N PRO A 41 -17.31 -8.53 -0.87
CA PRO A 41 -17.04 -7.13 -1.21
C PRO A 41 -15.58 -6.95 -1.65
N ILE A 42 -14.73 -7.97 -1.42
CA ILE A 42 -13.31 -8.01 -1.79
C ILE A 42 -13.07 -7.83 -3.30
N ASP A 43 -13.99 -8.29 -4.15
CA ASP A 43 -13.84 -8.09 -5.60
C ASP A 43 -14.13 -6.62 -5.98
N VAL A 44 -15.01 -5.93 -5.25
CA VAL A 44 -15.23 -4.47 -5.35
C VAL A 44 -14.03 -3.66 -4.84
N VAL A 45 -13.29 -4.19 -3.85
CA VAL A 45 -12.05 -3.56 -3.35
C VAL A 45 -10.96 -3.64 -4.42
N ARG A 46 -10.84 -4.75 -5.16
CA ARG A 46 -9.84 -4.90 -6.23
C ARG A 46 -9.96 -3.83 -7.31
N ASP A 47 -11.19 -3.54 -7.74
CA ASP A 47 -11.47 -2.56 -8.79
C ASP A 47 -11.32 -1.10 -8.32
N ASN A 48 -11.37 -0.86 -6.99
CA ASN A 48 -11.28 0.48 -6.39
C ASN A 48 -9.89 0.86 -5.84
N VAL A 49 -9.02 -0.11 -5.52
CA VAL A 49 -7.61 0.17 -5.12
C VAL A 49 -6.82 0.67 -6.33
N VAL A 50 -7.12 0.07 -7.48
CA VAL A 50 -6.36 0.14 -8.71
C VAL A 50 -7.39 0.12 -9.85
N GLY A 51 -7.89 1.30 -10.25
CA GLY A 51 -8.63 1.39 -11.51
C GLY A 51 -7.73 0.82 -12.61
N GLU A 52 -8.18 -0.25 -13.28
CA GLU A 52 -7.49 -0.90 -14.40
C GLU A 52 -5.96 -1.02 -14.25
N GLY A 53 -5.50 -1.89 -13.35
CA GLY A 53 -4.08 -2.26 -13.23
C GLY A 53 -3.17 -1.15 -12.69
N SER A 54 -1.97 -1.51 -12.21
CA SER A 54 -0.99 -0.54 -11.66
C SER A 54 -0.76 0.68 -12.57
N SER A 55 -1.03 0.56 -13.87
CA SER A 55 -1.05 1.65 -14.85
C SER A 55 -1.93 2.84 -14.45
N GLY A 56 -3.19 2.64 -14.03
CA GLY A 56 -4.10 3.75 -13.74
C GLY A 56 -3.63 4.61 -12.58
N PHE A 57 -3.10 3.96 -11.54
CA PHE A 57 -2.49 4.64 -10.40
C PHE A 57 -1.23 5.42 -10.78
N LEU A 58 -0.33 4.81 -11.57
CA LEU A 58 0.90 5.49 -11.98
C LEU A 58 0.60 6.72 -12.86
N VAL A 59 -0.39 6.62 -13.75
CA VAL A 59 -0.85 7.74 -14.57
C VAL A 59 -1.43 8.87 -13.70
N GLU A 60 -2.21 8.54 -12.66
CA GLU A 60 -2.70 9.51 -11.69
C GLU A 60 -1.55 10.21 -10.94
N VAL A 61 -0.58 9.42 -10.47
CA VAL A 61 0.61 9.93 -9.76
C VAL A 61 1.42 10.86 -10.65
N ASP A 62 1.68 10.47 -11.89
CA ASP A 62 2.47 11.28 -12.83
C ASP A 62 1.73 12.55 -13.23
N ARG A 63 0.39 12.50 -13.35
CA ARG A 63 -0.44 13.68 -13.54
C ARG A 63 -0.32 14.66 -12.38
N ILE A 64 -0.46 14.19 -11.14
CA ILE A 64 -0.34 15.03 -9.93
C ILE A 64 1.07 15.66 -9.85
N ARG A 65 2.12 14.88 -10.12
CA ARG A 65 3.50 15.41 -10.18
C ARG A 65 3.66 16.48 -11.24
N ALA A 66 3.13 16.26 -12.44
CA ALA A 66 3.20 17.22 -13.53
C ALA A 66 2.49 18.53 -13.16
N MET A 67 1.30 18.46 -12.58
CA MET A 67 0.55 19.63 -12.10
C MET A 67 1.29 20.37 -10.98
N THR A 68 1.89 19.65 -10.03
CA THR A 68 2.69 20.26 -8.95
C THR A 68 3.91 20.98 -9.52
N LYS A 69 4.57 20.40 -10.52
CA LYS A 69 5.70 21.03 -11.21
C LYS A 69 5.27 22.27 -11.99
N ASP A 70 4.12 22.23 -12.66
CA ASP A 70 3.56 23.37 -13.38
C ASP A 70 3.19 24.51 -12.42
N MET A 71 2.58 24.19 -11.28
CA MET A 71 2.32 25.13 -10.19
C MET A 71 3.62 25.83 -9.75
N LEU A 72 4.68 25.09 -9.43
CA LEU A 72 5.98 25.67 -9.05
C LEU A 72 6.62 26.53 -10.16
N GLN A 73 6.38 26.20 -11.43
CA GLN A 73 6.82 27.02 -12.55
C GLN A 73 6.06 28.34 -12.61
N LYS A 74 4.74 28.31 -12.41
CA LYS A 74 3.89 29.51 -12.34
C LYS A 74 4.24 30.39 -11.13
N VAL A 75 4.55 29.80 -9.98
CA VAL A 75 5.04 30.54 -8.80
C VAL A 75 6.30 31.35 -9.13
N ARG A 76 7.27 30.74 -9.82
CA ARG A 76 8.48 31.43 -10.27
C ARG A 76 8.21 32.49 -11.33
N GLN A 77 7.23 32.26 -12.22
CA GLN A 77 6.79 33.28 -13.18
C GLN A 77 6.16 34.49 -12.47
N ILE A 78 5.32 34.24 -11.46
CA ILE A 78 4.74 35.28 -10.60
C ILE A 78 5.85 36.09 -9.93
N GLU A 79 6.86 35.43 -9.36
CA GLU A 79 8.00 36.11 -8.73
C GLU A 79 8.74 37.04 -9.70
N ASN A 80 9.04 36.56 -10.91
CA ASN A 80 9.69 37.38 -11.93
C ASN A 80 8.83 38.58 -12.35
N LEU A 81 7.53 38.37 -12.61
CA LEU A 81 6.61 39.45 -12.94
C LEU A 81 6.45 40.45 -11.79
N TYR A 82 6.48 39.97 -10.55
CA TYR A 82 6.49 40.83 -9.37
C TYR A 82 7.73 41.71 -9.30
N THR A 83 8.92 41.16 -9.54
CA THR A 83 10.15 41.98 -9.57
C THR A 83 10.14 43.00 -10.70
N HIS A 84 9.64 42.61 -11.88
CA HIS A 84 9.53 43.49 -13.04
C HIS A 84 8.53 44.63 -12.79
N ALA A 85 7.32 44.31 -12.31
CA ALA A 85 6.27 45.28 -12.03
C ALA A 85 6.65 46.28 -10.92
N LEU A 86 7.50 45.87 -9.97
CA LEU A 86 8.05 46.74 -8.93
C LEU A 86 9.19 47.63 -9.44
N GLY A 87 9.98 47.17 -10.42
CA GLY A 87 11.12 47.91 -10.98
C GLY A 87 10.73 48.91 -12.08
N GLU A 88 9.62 48.66 -12.76
CA GLU A 88 9.22 49.41 -13.94
C GLU A 88 8.59 50.77 -13.59
N VAL A 89 9.05 51.83 -14.28
CA VAL A 89 8.58 53.21 -14.05
C VAL A 89 7.32 53.51 -14.85
N SER A 90 7.10 52.81 -15.97
CA SER A 90 5.94 53.02 -16.85
C SER A 90 4.64 52.43 -16.29
N GLU A 91 3.62 53.28 -16.09
CA GLU A 91 2.30 52.84 -15.60
C GLU A 91 1.61 51.85 -16.55
N ALA A 92 1.80 52.01 -17.87
CA ALA A 92 1.20 51.13 -18.87
C ALA A 92 1.79 49.72 -18.90
N VAL A 93 3.07 49.57 -18.50
CA VAL A 93 3.73 48.26 -18.39
C VAL A 93 3.36 47.62 -17.06
N SER A 94 3.41 48.40 -15.96
CA SER A 94 3.00 47.91 -14.64
C SER A 94 1.56 47.40 -14.63
N HIS A 95 0.62 48.06 -15.31
CA HIS A 95 -0.77 47.57 -15.42
C HIS A 95 -0.88 46.26 -16.23
N ARG A 96 -0.09 46.11 -17.30
CA ARG A 96 -0.04 44.85 -18.07
C ARG A 96 0.48 43.69 -17.24
N ASP A 97 1.57 43.90 -16.52
CA ASP A 97 2.13 42.88 -15.63
C ASP A 97 1.14 42.51 -14.52
N SER A 98 0.44 43.50 -13.96
CA SER A 98 -0.58 43.29 -12.92
C SER A 98 -1.75 42.44 -13.42
N GLN A 99 -2.15 42.61 -14.69
CA GLN A 99 -3.14 41.72 -15.33
C GLN A 99 -2.59 40.30 -15.52
N GLN A 100 -1.35 40.16 -15.98
CA GLN A 100 -0.72 38.84 -16.16
C GLN A 100 -0.56 38.10 -14.83
N ILE A 101 -0.12 38.80 -13.79
CA ILE A 101 -0.06 38.31 -12.42
C ILE A 101 -1.43 37.80 -11.98
N GLY A 102 -2.49 38.59 -12.18
CA GLY A 102 -3.85 38.20 -11.82
C GLY A 102 -4.26 36.88 -12.49
N ASN A 103 -4.03 36.76 -13.79
CA ASN A 103 -4.34 35.54 -14.53
C ASN A 103 -3.55 34.32 -14.03
N ILE A 104 -2.24 34.48 -13.77
CA ILE A 104 -1.41 33.37 -13.29
C ILE A 104 -1.79 32.99 -11.85
N ILE A 105 -2.19 33.94 -11.00
CA ILE A 105 -2.71 33.65 -9.66
C ILE A 105 -3.99 32.82 -9.76
N ASP A 106 -4.92 33.20 -10.64
CA ASP A 106 -6.17 32.48 -10.84
C ASP A 106 -5.90 31.05 -11.35
N GLU A 107 -5.01 30.90 -12.34
CA GLU A 107 -4.57 29.59 -12.85
C GLU A 107 -3.87 28.75 -11.77
N THR A 108 -3.03 29.36 -10.96
CA THR A 108 -2.29 28.66 -9.89
C THR A 108 -3.25 28.19 -8.78
N SER A 109 -4.24 29.01 -8.43
CA SER A 109 -5.27 28.66 -7.45
C SER A 109 -6.18 27.54 -7.96
N GLN A 110 -6.52 27.56 -9.26
CA GLN A 110 -7.24 26.45 -9.91
C GLN A 110 -6.43 25.14 -9.91
N LEU A 111 -5.13 25.20 -10.22
CA LEU A 111 -4.26 24.02 -10.14
C LEU A 111 -4.18 23.48 -8.70
N ALA A 112 -4.00 24.35 -7.72
CA ALA A 112 -3.92 23.97 -6.31
C ALA A 112 -5.21 23.28 -5.82
N THR A 113 -6.39 23.81 -6.17
CA THR A 113 -7.68 23.18 -5.84
C THR A 113 -7.87 21.85 -6.56
N GLN A 114 -7.47 21.76 -7.84
CA GLN A 114 -7.56 20.53 -8.62
C GLN A 114 -6.66 19.42 -8.07
N ILE A 115 -5.41 19.74 -7.71
CA ILE A 115 -4.50 18.77 -7.08
C ILE A 115 -5.07 18.30 -5.75
N ASN A 116 -5.54 19.23 -4.91
CA ASN A 116 -6.13 18.87 -3.62
C ASN A 116 -7.36 17.96 -3.79
N GLY A 117 -8.23 18.25 -4.76
CA GLY A 117 -9.38 17.39 -5.08
C GLY A 117 -8.96 15.97 -5.50
N GLN A 118 -7.92 15.82 -6.33
CA GLN A 118 -7.39 14.50 -6.70
C GLN A 118 -6.80 13.76 -5.51
N LEU A 119 -6.03 14.45 -4.65
CA LEU A 119 -5.47 13.87 -3.44
C LEU A 119 -6.57 13.45 -2.45
N GLN A 120 -7.60 14.25 -2.26
CA GLN A 120 -8.75 13.90 -1.42
C GLN A 120 -9.49 12.67 -1.96
N GLY A 121 -9.74 12.62 -3.29
CA GLY A 121 -10.33 11.46 -3.93
C GLY A 121 -9.49 10.19 -3.75
N ARG A 122 -8.15 10.31 -3.89
CA ARG A 122 -7.24 9.19 -3.67
C ARG A 122 -7.24 8.74 -2.21
N ARG A 123 -7.28 9.66 -1.25
CA ARG A 123 -7.38 9.34 0.17
C ARG A 123 -8.64 8.55 0.47
N PHE A 124 -9.80 9.00 0.00
CA PHE A 124 -11.05 8.29 0.19
C PHE A 124 -10.97 6.86 -0.35
N ARG A 125 -10.39 6.67 -1.54
CA ARG A 125 -10.14 5.33 -2.08
C ARG A 125 -9.24 4.51 -1.16
N LEU A 126 -8.11 5.06 -0.71
CA LEU A 126 -7.20 4.36 0.22
C LEU A 126 -7.89 3.99 1.54
N ASP A 127 -8.74 4.85 2.10
CA ASP A 127 -9.49 4.56 3.32
C ASP A 127 -10.49 3.41 3.13
N VAL A 128 -11.19 3.36 1.98
CA VAL A 128 -12.06 2.23 1.62
C VAL A 128 -11.27 0.93 1.50
N VAL A 129 -10.08 0.97 0.91
CA VAL A 129 -9.19 -0.20 0.81
C VAL A 129 -8.76 -0.69 2.18
N LEU A 130 -8.33 0.24 3.03
CA LEU A 130 -7.89 -0.04 4.39
C LEU A 130 -9.00 -0.71 5.21
N LEU A 131 -10.22 -0.18 5.12
CA LEU A 131 -11.40 -0.78 5.74
C LEU A 131 -11.66 -2.19 5.19
N GLY A 132 -11.50 -2.36 3.88
CA GLY A 132 -11.61 -3.66 3.20
C GLY A 132 -10.62 -4.69 3.73
N ILE A 133 -9.36 -4.29 3.90
CA ILE A 133 -8.29 -5.14 4.44
C ILE A 133 -8.61 -5.53 5.89
N ARG A 134 -9.07 -4.59 6.73
CA ARG A 134 -9.38 -4.85 8.14
C ARG A 134 -10.59 -5.75 8.35
N LEU A 135 -11.68 -5.50 7.64
CA LEU A 135 -12.95 -6.20 7.87
C LEU A 135 -12.99 -7.59 7.21
N TRP A 136 -12.36 -7.74 6.04
CA TRP A 136 -12.53 -8.94 5.19
C TRP A 136 -11.21 -9.66 4.90
N GLY A 137 -10.10 -9.18 5.45
CA GLY A 137 -8.79 -9.74 5.24
C GLY A 137 -8.58 -11.06 5.95
N ASN A 138 -8.57 -12.18 5.21
CA ASN A 138 -8.09 -13.43 5.76
C ASN A 138 -6.56 -13.39 5.88
N ARG A 139 -6.06 -13.14 7.10
CA ARG A 139 -4.64 -12.86 7.39
C ARG A 139 -3.69 -13.97 6.91
N SER A 140 -4.18 -15.20 6.80
CA SER A 140 -3.40 -16.38 6.42
C SER A 140 -3.26 -16.59 4.90
N GLU A 141 -3.94 -15.80 4.06
CA GLU A 141 -3.95 -15.99 2.61
C GLU A 141 -2.82 -15.19 1.92
N PRO A 142 -2.00 -15.80 1.03
CA PRO A 142 -0.93 -15.08 0.32
C PRO A 142 -1.43 -13.85 -0.47
N ARG A 143 -2.67 -13.90 -0.95
CA ARG A 143 -3.32 -12.79 -1.66
C ARG A 143 -3.59 -11.59 -0.75
N HIS A 144 -3.84 -11.83 0.54
CA HIS A 144 -4.02 -10.76 1.52
C HIS A 144 -2.73 -9.99 1.72
N LEU A 145 -1.61 -10.71 1.83
CA LEU A 145 -0.29 -10.11 1.99
C LEU A 145 0.10 -9.21 0.81
N ASN A 146 -0.11 -9.67 -0.43
CA ASN A 146 0.19 -8.85 -1.61
C ASN A 146 -0.65 -7.57 -1.66
N ARG A 147 -1.95 -7.64 -1.33
CA ARG A 147 -2.81 -6.45 -1.24
C ARG A 147 -2.33 -5.47 -0.17
N CYS A 148 -1.88 -5.96 0.99
CA CYS A 148 -1.34 -5.09 2.03
C CYS A 148 -0.03 -4.40 1.58
N LYS A 149 0.83 -5.11 0.83
CA LYS A 149 2.05 -4.52 0.25
C LYS A 149 1.73 -3.45 -0.79
N GLU A 150 0.83 -3.74 -1.72
CA GLU A 150 0.36 -2.78 -2.74
C GLU A 150 -0.29 -1.55 -2.10
N PHE A 151 -1.14 -1.76 -1.10
CA PHE A 151 -1.74 -0.67 -0.32
C PHE A 151 -0.67 0.23 0.34
N ARG A 152 0.33 -0.36 0.99
CA ARG A 152 1.43 0.41 1.61
C ARG A 152 2.22 1.22 0.59
N GLN A 153 2.54 0.63 -0.56
CA GLN A 153 3.25 1.33 -1.63
C GLN A 153 2.42 2.49 -2.19
N ALA A 154 1.16 2.23 -2.52
CA ALA A 154 0.24 3.24 -3.04
C ALA A 154 0.06 4.41 -2.06
N ARG A 155 -0.04 4.10 -0.77
CA ARG A 155 -0.15 5.07 0.30
C ARG A 155 1.12 5.89 0.49
N SER A 156 2.29 5.27 0.53
CA SER A 156 3.55 6.00 0.68
C SER A 156 3.77 6.98 -0.48
N VAL A 157 3.43 6.58 -1.70
CA VAL A 157 3.47 7.47 -2.86
C VAL A 157 2.48 8.62 -2.69
N TYR A 158 1.25 8.36 -2.24
CA TYR A 158 0.26 9.39 -1.94
C TYR A 158 0.77 10.39 -0.88
N GLU A 159 1.30 9.91 0.25
CA GLU A 159 1.84 10.76 1.33
C GLU A 159 2.98 11.64 0.83
N ASN A 160 3.86 11.10 -0.01
CA ASN A 160 4.92 11.88 -0.65
C ASN A 160 4.36 12.96 -1.59
N LEU A 161 3.33 12.66 -2.38
CA LEU A 161 2.68 13.66 -3.24
C LEU A 161 2.03 14.77 -2.42
N THR A 162 1.35 14.44 -1.33
CA THR A 162 0.76 15.43 -0.42
C THR A 162 1.83 16.30 0.22
N ARG A 163 2.95 15.73 0.66
CA ARG A 163 4.07 16.51 1.19
C ARG A 163 4.64 17.49 0.16
N ASN A 164 4.89 17.02 -1.06
CA ASN A 164 5.39 17.88 -2.14
C ASN A 164 4.42 19.03 -2.46
N LEU A 165 3.11 18.78 -2.42
CA LEU A 165 2.11 19.84 -2.59
C LEU A 165 2.16 20.87 -1.45
N VAL A 166 2.25 20.39 -0.21
CA VAL A 166 2.36 21.25 0.98
C VAL A 166 3.60 22.13 0.90
N GLU A 167 4.74 21.57 0.49
CA GLU A 167 5.98 22.32 0.24
C GLU A 167 5.81 23.37 -0.86
N ALA A 168 5.17 23.01 -1.98
CA ALA A 168 4.90 23.96 -3.07
C ALA A 168 3.93 25.08 -2.67
N MET A 169 2.92 24.78 -1.84
CA MET A 169 1.99 25.77 -1.30
C MET A 169 2.69 26.71 -0.31
N ASP A 170 3.60 26.21 0.52
CA ASP A 170 4.40 27.03 1.45
C ASP A 170 5.33 27.98 0.69
N GLU A 171 6.01 27.50 -0.36
CA GLU A 171 6.81 28.35 -1.23
C GLU A 171 5.95 29.44 -1.90
N TYR A 172 4.78 29.07 -2.42
CA TYR A 172 3.86 30.03 -3.02
C TYR A 172 3.37 31.09 -2.02
N GLN A 173 3.01 30.66 -0.80
CA GLN A 173 2.57 31.57 0.26
C GLN A 173 3.68 32.56 0.64
N LYS A 174 4.93 32.11 0.74
CA LYS A 174 6.08 32.98 1.02
C LYS A 174 6.24 34.06 -0.04
N VAL A 175 6.21 33.69 -1.32
CA VAL A 175 6.29 34.64 -2.45
C VAL A 175 5.16 35.67 -2.39
N GLN A 176 3.91 35.23 -2.13
CA GLN A 176 2.77 36.13 -2.04
C GLN A 176 2.88 37.11 -0.87
N VAL A 177 3.30 36.64 0.31
CA VAL A 177 3.48 37.49 1.49
C VAL A 177 4.61 38.51 1.27
N GLU A 178 5.74 38.08 0.72
CA GLU A 178 6.86 38.96 0.42
C GLU A 178 6.45 40.05 -0.59
N TYR A 179 5.74 39.68 -1.65
CA TYR A 179 5.25 40.64 -2.61
C TYR A 179 4.27 41.63 -1.98
N ARG A 180 3.29 41.16 -1.19
CA ARG A 180 2.33 42.02 -0.49
C ARG A 180 3.05 43.11 0.32
N VAL A 181 4.11 42.75 1.03
CA VAL A 181 4.91 43.69 1.84
C VAL A 181 5.62 44.71 0.95
N LYS A 182 6.36 44.26 -0.09
CA LYS A 182 7.07 45.14 -1.02
C LYS A 182 6.13 46.10 -1.73
N TYR A 183 4.96 45.59 -2.11
CA TYR A 183 3.96 46.33 -2.85
C TYR A 183 3.24 47.38 -1.98
N LYS A 184 2.85 47.04 -0.73
CA LYS A 184 2.36 48.04 0.25
C LYS A 184 3.37 49.18 0.46
N LEU A 185 4.66 48.86 0.56
CA LEU A 185 5.72 49.86 0.68
C LEU A 185 5.84 50.77 -0.57
N GLN A 186 5.64 50.23 -1.77
CA GLN A 186 5.62 51.05 -2.99
C GLN A 186 4.43 52.00 -3.04
N ILE A 187 3.23 51.52 -2.69
CA ILE A 187 2.04 52.36 -2.62
C ILE A 187 2.26 53.49 -1.61
N GLN A 188 2.79 53.17 -0.43
CA GLN A 188 3.15 54.16 0.58
C GLN A 188 4.06 55.25 0.01
N ARG A 189 5.13 54.87 -0.70
CA ARG A 189 6.06 55.84 -1.33
C ARG A 189 5.36 56.69 -2.38
N LYS A 190 4.55 56.09 -3.26
CA LYS A 190 3.79 56.80 -4.30
C LYS A 190 2.77 57.78 -3.69
N TYR A 191 2.15 57.39 -2.58
CA TYR A 191 1.22 58.24 -1.85
C TYR A 191 1.93 59.44 -1.20
N LEU A 192 3.07 59.23 -0.55
CA LEU A 192 3.86 60.31 0.08
C LEU A 192 4.42 61.32 -0.93
N ILE A 193 4.71 60.92 -2.17
CA ILE A 193 5.10 61.86 -3.24
C ILE A 193 3.98 62.87 -3.53
N VAL A 194 2.72 62.44 -3.40
CA VAL A 194 1.54 63.26 -3.71
C VAL A 194 1.02 64.00 -2.48
N ASN A 195 1.17 63.41 -1.30
CA ASN A 195 0.80 64.02 -0.02
C ASN A 195 1.96 63.88 1.01
N PRO A 196 2.95 64.79 0.99
CA PRO A 196 4.15 64.67 1.82
C PRO A 196 3.87 64.86 3.32
N GLU A 197 2.78 65.54 3.69
CA GLU A 197 2.37 65.79 5.08
C GLU A 197 1.49 64.67 5.67
N ALA A 198 1.33 63.55 4.95
CA ALA A 198 0.47 62.46 5.40
C ALA A 198 1.00 61.81 6.69
N THR A 199 0.12 61.68 7.70
CA THR A 199 0.46 61.00 8.95
C THR A 199 0.51 59.48 8.76
N GLN A 200 1.27 58.76 9.60
CA GLN A 200 1.32 57.29 9.54
C GLN A 200 -0.05 56.64 9.73
N VAL A 201 -0.93 57.25 10.54
CA VAL A 201 -2.29 56.77 10.77
C VAL A 201 -3.16 56.93 9.52
N GLU A 202 -3.04 58.06 8.81
CA GLU A 202 -3.72 58.27 7.53
C GLU A 202 -3.23 57.28 6.49
N LEU A 203 -1.91 57.04 6.43
CA LEU A 203 -1.31 56.15 5.47
C LEU A 203 -1.68 54.68 5.70
N ALA A 204 -1.77 54.25 6.96
CA ALA A 204 -2.30 52.94 7.33
C ALA A 204 -3.78 52.80 6.92
N ARG A 205 -4.61 53.83 7.14
CA ARG A 205 -6.00 53.83 6.65
C ARG A 205 -6.07 53.75 5.13
N VAL A 206 -5.21 54.43 4.39
CA VAL A 206 -5.16 54.33 2.93
C VAL A 206 -4.80 52.92 2.44
N LEU A 207 -3.96 52.20 3.19
CA LEU A 207 -3.48 50.87 2.82
C LEU A 207 -4.38 49.72 3.31
N ASP A 208 -5.09 49.90 4.42
CA ASP A 208 -5.89 48.86 5.08
C ASP A 208 -7.39 49.10 4.96
N ASP A 209 -7.85 50.35 4.76
CA ASP A 209 -9.26 50.71 4.77
C ASP A 209 -9.86 50.66 3.35
N ASP A 210 -11.01 50.01 3.24
CA ASP A 210 -11.76 49.81 2.00
C ASP A 210 -12.51 51.07 1.53
N ASN A 211 -12.30 52.17 2.26
CA ASN A 211 -13.20 53.28 2.29
C ASN A 211 -12.91 54.24 1.12
N ARG A 212 -13.49 53.90 -0.03
CA ARG A 212 -13.43 54.66 -1.30
C ARG A 212 -13.78 56.15 -1.16
N GLN A 213 -14.48 56.50 -0.09
CA GLN A 213 -15.01 57.83 0.18
C GLN A 213 -13.96 58.82 0.69
N ILE A 214 -12.87 58.34 1.32
CA ILE A 214 -11.79 59.20 1.87
C ILE A 214 -11.07 59.96 0.74
N PHE A 215 -11.11 59.43 -0.49
CA PHE A 215 -10.41 59.98 -1.64
C PHE A 215 -11.27 60.85 -2.55
N SER A 216 -12.58 60.70 -2.57
CA SER A 216 -13.43 61.34 -3.60
C SER A 216 -13.86 62.76 -3.26
N GLN A 217 -13.71 63.21 -2.01
CA GLN A 217 -14.43 64.40 -1.55
C GLN A 217 -13.69 65.75 -1.69
N GLN A 218 -12.35 65.82 -1.87
CA GLN A 218 -11.63 67.11 -1.87
C GLN A 218 -10.35 67.19 -2.75
N LEU A 219 -10.31 66.55 -3.91
CA LEU A 219 -9.05 66.39 -4.66
C LEU A 219 -9.06 67.08 -6.03
N SER A 220 -7.99 67.86 -6.30
CA SER A 220 -7.63 68.46 -7.59
C SER A 220 -7.43 67.39 -8.67
N ASP A 221 -7.50 67.72 -9.97
CA ASP A 221 -7.39 66.74 -11.07
C ASP A 221 -6.18 65.79 -10.98
N LYS A 222 -5.00 66.31 -10.58
CA LYS A 222 -3.79 65.50 -10.32
C LYS A 222 -3.98 64.50 -9.18
N LYS A 223 -4.64 64.93 -8.10
CA LYS A 223 -4.92 64.08 -6.94
C LYS A 223 -6.00 63.02 -7.27
N ARG A 224 -6.91 63.32 -8.19
CA ARG A 224 -7.94 62.38 -8.70
C ARG A 224 -7.32 61.23 -9.48
N GLN A 225 -6.34 61.51 -10.34
CA GLN A 225 -5.63 60.49 -11.13
C GLN A 225 -4.83 59.52 -10.22
N VAL A 226 -4.16 60.08 -9.21
CA VAL A 226 -3.45 59.30 -8.17
C VAL A 226 -4.42 58.41 -7.39
N CYS A 227 -5.63 58.89 -7.10
CA CYS A 227 -6.64 58.10 -6.40
C CYS A 227 -7.17 56.94 -7.23
N THR A 228 -7.41 57.14 -8.53
CA THR A 228 -7.79 56.03 -9.43
C THR A 228 -6.69 54.97 -9.45
N ASN A 229 -5.43 55.40 -9.58
CA ASN A 229 -4.29 54.48 -9.55
C ASN A 229 -4.23 53.74 -8.20
N LEU A 230 -4.38 54.43 -7.07
CA LEU A 230 -4.44 53.80 -5.74
C LEU A 230 -5.57 52.76 -5.60
N GLN A 231 -6.74 53.03 -6.16
CA GLN A 231 -7.88 52.11 -6.14
C GLN A 231 -7.59 50.82 -6.91
N ASP A 232 -6.97 50.92 -8.08
CA ASP A 232 -6.56 49.74 -8.85
C ASP A 232 -5.50 48.93 -8.11
N ARG A 233 -4.54 49.60 -7.44
CA ARG A 233 -3.53 48.96 -6.59
C ARG A 233 -4.12 48.27 -5.36
N HIS A 234 -5.15 48.86 -4.74
CA HIS A 234 -5.86 48.23 -3.63
C HIS A 234 -6.60 46.96 -4.07
N ARG A 235 -7.20 46.98 -5.27
CA ARG A 235 -7.83 45.80 -5.86
C ARG A 235 -6.82 44.66 -6.07
N GLU A 236 -5.59 44.99 -6.49
CA GLU A 236 -4.50 44.02 -6.63
C GLU A 236 -4.10 43.41 -5.27
N ILE A 237 -3.94 44.23 -4.22
CA ILE A 237 -3.66 43.73 -2.86
C ILE A 237 -4.75 42.76 -2.39
N ARG A 238 -6.02 43.11 -2.60
CA ARG A 238 -7.12 42.22 -2.19
C ARG A 238 -7.08 40.87 -2.90
N LYS A 239 -6.75 40.84 -4.19
CA LYS A 239 -6.60 39.57 -4.92
C LYS A 239 -5.52 38.68 -4.30
N ILE A 240 -4.40 39.29 -3.90
CA ILE A 240 -3.31 38.58 -3.20
C ILE A 240 -3.78 38.07 -1.84
N GLU A 241 -4.49 38.88 -1.06
CA GLU A 241 -5.03 38.47 0.24
C GLU A 241 -6.06 37.35 0.14
N GLN A 242 -6.94 37.40 -0.88
CA GLN A 242 -7.87 36.33 -1.19
C GLN A 242 -7.13 35.04 -1.56
N SER A 243 -6.13 35.12 -2.44
CA SER A 243 -5.29 33.97 -2.80
C SER A 243 -4.57 33.39 -1.58
N ILE A 244 -3.97 34.21 -0.70
CA ILE A 244 -3.34 33.74 0.54
C ILE A 244 -4.34 33.04 1.46
N ALA A 245 -5.56 33.57 1.59
CA ALA A 245 -6.60 32.96 2.41
C ALA A 245 -7.06 31.60 1.84
N GLU A 246 -7.27 31.52 0.53
CA GLU A 246 -7.61 30.28 -0.16
C GLU A 246 -6.51 29.23 0.00
N LEU A 247 -5.25 29.61 -0.19
CA LEU A 247 -4.09 28.73 0.01
C LEU A 247 -3.99 28.26 1.46
N SER A 248 -4.22 29.14 2.43
CA SER A 248 -4.17 28.79 3.86
C SER A 248 -5.23 27.74 4.21
N ARG A 249 -6.42 27.85 3.60
CA ARG A 249 -7.47 26.83 3.73
C ARG A 249 -7.03 25.50 3.12
N LEU A 250 -6.53 25.52 1.87
CA LEU A 250 -6.04 24.32 1.19
C LEU A 250 -4.86 23.65 1.94
N PHE A 251 -3.98 24.46 2.53
CA PHE A 251 -2.85 24.02 3.35
C PHE A 251 -3.32 23.32 4.62
N THR A 252 -4.29 23.91 5.31
CA THR A 252 -4.88 23.32 6.52
C THR A 252 -5.53 21.97 6.20
N ASP A 253 -6.33 21.93 5.13
CA ASP A 253 -6.98 20.71 4.67
C ASP A 253 -5.93 19.62 4.36
N SER A 254 -4.89 19.96 3.60
CA SER A 254 -3.81 19.03 3.20
C SER A 254 -2.98 18.53 4.39
N THR A 255 -2.72 19.39 5.39
CA THR A 255 -1.98 19.02 6.59
C THR A 255 -2.79 18.07 7.49
N ILE A 256 -4.12 18.25 7.54
CA ILE A 256 -5.02 17.30 8.20
C ILE A 256 -5.00 15.94 7.48
N LEU A 257 -4.85 15.91 6.14
CA LEU A 257 -4.74 14.65 5.38
C LEU A 257 -3.58 13.78 5.88
N ILE A 258 -2.45 14.39 6.27
CA ILE A 258 -1.26 13.67 6.74
C ILE A 258 -1.44 13.17 8.18
N LYS A 259 -2.01 13.99 9.08
CA LYS A 259 -2.00 13.74 10.53
C LYS A 259 -2.93 12.63 11.03
N MET A 260 -4.09 12.41 10.40
CA MET A 260 -5.11 11.51 10.96
C MET A 260 -4.82 10.01 10.82
N GLN A 261 -3.63 9.63 10.35
CA GLN A 261 -3.50 8.32 9.72
C GLN A 261 -2.37 7.43 10.29
N ASP A 262 -1.55 7.91 11.23
CA ASP A 262 -0.34 7.19 11.72
C ASP A 262 -0.59 5.99 12.65
N GLU A 263 -1.54 6.06 13.59
CA GLU A 263 -1.68 5.00 14.60
C GLU A 263 -2.22 3.70 14.03
N VAL A 264 -3.19 3.81 13.13
CA VAL A 264 -3.87 2.63 12.57
C VAL A 264 -3.08 1.96 11.42
N ILE A 265 -1.97 2.57 11.00
CA ILE A 265 -0.97 1.96 10.08
C ILE A 265 -0.05 1.02 10.81
N LYS A 266 0.49 1.45 11.95
CA LYS A 266 1.61 0.77 12.62
C LYS A 266 1.24 -0.67 12.96
N GLU A 267 -0.01 -0.87 13.34
CA GLU A 267 -0.55 -2.19 13.64
C GLU A 267 -0.58 -3.11 12.41
N GLU A 268 -1.00 -2.58 11.26
CA GLU A 268 -1.06 -3.35 10.03
C GLU A 268 0.34 -3.60 9.44
N GLN A 269 1.25 -2.63 9.54
CA GLN A 269 2.65 -2.80 9.16
C GLN A 269 3.31 -3.94 9.95
N ARG A 270 3.15 -3.91 11.27
CA ARG A 270 3.67 -4.95 12.17
C ARG A 270 3.10 -6.33 11.84
N HIS A 271 1.79 -6.42 11.60
CA HIS A 271 1.16 -7.69 11.21
C HIS A 271 1.62 -8.19 9.84
N VAL A 272 1.84 -7.32 8.87
CA VAL A 272 2.32 -7.72 7.56
C VAL A 272 3.76 -8.23 7.64
N GLU A 273 4.63 -7.58 8.41
CA GLU A 273 6.00 -8.05 8.67
C GLU A 273 6.02 -9.42 9.33
N GLU A 274 5.15 -9.62 10.31
CA GLU A 274 4.98 -10.91 10.98
C GLU A 274 4.54 -12.01 9.99
N VAL A 275 3.53 -11.75 9.15
CA VAL A 275 3.06 -12.73 8.15
C VAL A 275 4.13 -13.02 7.10
N VAL A 276 4.91 -12.02 6.67
CA VAL A 276 6.05 -12.24 5.76
C VAL A 276 7.09 -13.14 6.40
N ALA A 277 7.43 -12.89 7.67
CA ALA A 277 8.39 -13.72 8.40
C ALA A 277 7.90 -15.17 8.56
N GLN A 278 6.61 -15.35 8.88
CA GLN A 278 5.99 -16.67 8.98
C GLN A 278 5.98 -17.41 7.65
N LEU A 279 5.68 -16.74 6.54
CA LEU A 279 5.74 -17.36 5.21
C LEU A 279 7.17 -17.74 4.80
N GLY A 280 8.16 -16.89 5.10
CA GLY A 280 9.57 -17.23 4.87
C GLY A 280 10.01 -18.45 5.67
N ALA A 281 9.58 -18.55 6.94
CA ALA A 281 9.82 -19.73 7.76
C ALA A 281 9.13 -20.99 7.19
N ALA A 282 7.87 -20.86 6.76
CA ALA A 282 7.11 -21.96 6.14
C ALA A 282 7.76 -22.44 4.83
N GLU A 283 8.22 -21.52 3.98
CA GLU A 283 8.97 -21.84 2.76
C GLU A 283 10.26 -22.60 3.08
N GLY A 284 10.98 -22.16 4.12
CA GLY A 284 12.16 -22.86 4.63
C GLY A 284 11.84 -24.30 5.07
N GLN A 285 10.72 -24.50 5.77
CA GLN A 285 10.27 -25.83 6.19
C GLN A 285 9.85 -26.70 5.00
N ILE A 286 9.13 -26.16 4.02
CA ILE A 286 8.73 -26.86 2.80
C ILE A 286 9.97 -27.28 2.00
N ASN A 287 10.98 -26.42 1.89
CA ASN A 287 12.22 -26.74 1.19
C ASN A 287 13.03 -27.83 1.90
N ARG A 288 13.07 -27.82 3.25
CA ARG A 288 13.65 -28.93 4.03
C ARG A 288 12.87 -30.22 3.84
N ALA A 289 11.53 -30.16 3.86
CA ALA A 289 10.67 -31.32 3.63
C ALA A 289 10.88 -31.91 2.22
N LYS A 290 10.95 -31.08 1.17
CA LYS A 290 11.28 -31.51 -0.20
C LYS A 290 12.63 -32.22 -0.28
N LYS A 291 13.68 -31.65 0.34
CA LYS A 291 15.00 -32.30 0.39
C LYS A 291 14.95 -33.63 1.13
N ASN A 292 14.17 -33.73 2.20
CA ASN A 292 14.01 -34.97 2.95
C ASN A 292 13.20 -36.03 2.18
N THR A 293 12.15 -35.65 1.45
CA THR A 293 11.39 -36.58 0.61
C THR A 293 12.20 -37.06 -0.60
N GLU A 294 13.03 -36.21 -1.19
CA GLU A 294 13.99 -36.60 -2.23
C GLU A 294 15.01 -37.61 -1.71
N LYS A 295 15.54 -37.41 -0.50
CA LYS A 295 16.44 -38.36 0.15
C LYS A 295 15.75 -39.69 0.47
N ALA A 296 14.53 -39.66 1.01
CA ALA A 296 13.76 -40.86 1.34
C ALA A 296 13.43 -41.71 0.08
N ARG A 297 13.08 -41.07 -1.05
CA ARG A 297 12.84 -41.77 -2.33
C ARG A 297 14.06 -42.55 -2.83
N LYS A 298 15.28 -42.12 -2.50
CA LYS A 298 16.51 -42.81 -2.90
C LYS A 298 16.84 -44.02 -2.03
N VAL A 299 16.27 -44.15 -0.84
CA VAL A 299 16.59 -45.21 0.13
C VAL A 299 15.61 -46.39 0.05
N CYS A 300 14.33 -46.12 -0.23
CA CYS A 300 13.26 -47.13 -0.18
C CYS A 300 13.43 -48.39 -1.05
N PRO A 301 14.00 -48.34 -2.28
CA PRO A 301 14.13 -49.54 -3.11
C PRO A 301 15.06 -50.60 -2.48
N SER A 302 16.08 -50.17 -1.75
CA SER A 302 17.09 -51.06 -1.15
C SER A 302 16.59 -51.78 0.11
N TYR A 303 15.74 -51.13 0.92
CA TYR A 303 15.27 -51.71 2.17
C TYR A 303 14.13 -52.72 1.95
N PHE A 304 13.23 -52.43 1.01
CA PHE A 304 12.08 -53.29 0.72
C PHE A 304 12.49 -54.60 0.01
N THR A 305 13.56 -54.57 -0.81
CA THR A 305 14.13 -55.77 -1.42
C THR A 305 14.83 -56.66 -0.39
N CYS A 306 15.59 -56.08 0.54
CA CYS A 306 16.26 -56.82 1.62
C CYS A 306 15.27 -57.58 2.52
N ILE A 307 14.15 -56.97 2.91
CA ILE A 307 13.13 -57.64 3.75
C ILE A 307 12.48 -58.81 3.01
N ASN A 308 12.04 -58.62 1.76
CA ASN A 308 11.41 -59.68 0.97
C ASN A 308 12.36 -60.85 0.69
N LEU A 309 13.65 -60.58 0.55
CA LEU A 309 14.66 -61.61 0.33
C LEU A 309 14.95 -62.41 1.61
N SER A 310 15.00 -61.73 2.77
CA SER A 310 15.19 -62.40 4.07
C SER A 310 14.03 -63.32 4.44
N SER A 311 12.78 -62.92 4.14
CA SER A 311 11.60 -63.75 4.39
C SER A 311 11.55 -64.98 3.48
N HIS A 312 11.96 -64.86 2.21
CA HIS A 312 12.08 -66.00 1.30
C HIS A 312 13.15 -67.01 1.76
N SER A 313 14.31 -66.53 2.23
CA SER A 313 15.36 -67.40 2.77
C SER A 313 14.90 -68.22 3.98
N LEU A 314 14.15 -67.59 4.90
CA LEU A 314 13.56 -68.27 6.05
C LEU A 314 12.49 -69.30 5.65
N LEU A 315 11.67 -69.02 4.64
CA LEU A 315 10.69 -69.98 4.13
C LEU A 315 11.34 -71.20 3.48
N ILE A 316 12.40 -70.99 2.68
CA ILE A 316 13.12 -72.07 2.01
C ILE A 316 13.77 -72.99 3.05
N THR A 317 14.40 -72.43 4.08
CA THR A 317 15.03 -73.20 5.16
C THR A 317 13.99 -73.99 5.99
N PHE A 318 12.83 -73.39 6.28
CA PHE A 318 11.74 -74.09 6.98
C PHE A 318 11.17 -75.26 6.17
N CYS A 319 10.93 -75.06 4.86
CA CYS A 319 10.48 -76.11 3.95
C CYS A 319 11.50 -77.25 3.85
N PHE A 320 12.80 -76.92 3.82
CA PHE A 320 13.88 -77.91 3.78
C PHE A 320 13.92 -78.78 5.05
N VAL A 321 13.88 -78.16 6.24
CA VAL A 321 13.88 -78.91 7.51
C VAL A 321 12.68 -79.85 7.59
N SER A 322 11.51 -79.40 7.12
CA SER A 322 10.29 -80.19 7.09
C SER A 322 10.39 -81.37 6.12
N HIS A 323 10.93 -81.16 4.91
CA HIS A 323 11.13 -82.22 3.92
C HIS A 323 12.20 -83.25 4.37
N HIS A 324 13.29 -82.79 4.99
CA HIS A 324 14.31 -83.67 5.55
C HIS A 324 13.75 -84.53 6.69
N ARG A 325 12.92 -83.94 7.59
CA ARG A 325 12.21 -84.72 8.63
C ARG A 325 11.31 -85.81 8.05
N LEU A 326 10.58 -85.51 6.98
CA LEU A 326 9.72 -86.49 6.30
C LEU A 326 10.53 -87.59 5.60
N SER A 327 11.64 -87.22 4.97
CA SER A 327 12.51 -88.16 4.24
C SER A 327 13.13 -89.23 5.15
N TYR A 328 13.49 -88.89 6.39
CA TYR A 328 14.02 -89.87 7.37
C TYR A 328 13.01 -90.94 7.78
N LYS A 329 11.71 -90.68 7.63
CA LYS A 329 10.65 -91.64 7.95
C LYS A 329 10.37 -92.65 6.82
N TRP A 330 10.70 -92.34 5.57
CA TRP A 330 10.17 -93.09 4.42
C TRP A 330 11.16 -94.04 3.73
N HIS A 331 12.48 -93.81 3.75
CA HIS A 331 13.44 -94.69 3.04
C HIS A 331 14.75 -94.97 3.81
N PRO A 332 14.81 -96.04 4.62
CA PRO A 332 16.03 -96.41 5.35
C PRO A 332 17.15 -97.04 4.49
N ASN A 333 16.85 -97.58 3.29
CA ASN A 333 17.76 -98.51 2.59
C ASN A 333 18.42 -98.01 1.28
N PHE A 334 18.37 -96.71 0.93
CA PHE A 334 19.02 -96.20 -0.29
C PHE A 334 19.99 -95.03 -0.01
N PRO A 335 21.30 -95.29 0.20
CA PRO A 335 22.25 -94.25 0.60
C PRO A 335 22.62 -93.27 -0.52
N LYS A 336 22.61 -93.69 -1.80
CA LYS A 336 23.13 -92.88 -2.93
C LYS A 336 22.24 -91.68 -3.30
N TRP A 337 20.93 -91.81 -3.19
CA TRP A 337 19.98 -90.73 -3.48
C TRP A 337 20.00 -89.60 -2.45
N ARG A 338 20.39 -89.91 -1.20
CA ARG A 338 20.50 -88.92 -0.11
C ARG A 338 21.59 -87.88 -0.42
N TRP A 339 22.73 -88.34 -0.95
CA TRP A 339 23.83 -87.47 -1.34
C TRP A 339 23.51 -86.60 -2.56
N ILE A 340 22.72 -87.11 -3.52
CA ILE A 340 22.28 -86.35 -4.69
C ILE A 340 21.34 -85.19 -4.28
N CYS A 341 20.37 -85.46 -3.40
CA CYS A 341 19.50 -84.42 -2.85
C CYS A 341 20.29 -83.37 -2.05
N LEU A 342 21.26 -83.80 -1.24
CA LEU A 342 22.10 -82.90 -0.44
C LEU A 342 22.97 -82.01 -1.36
N LEU A 343 23.57 -82.57 -2.39
CA LEU A 343 24.35 -81.82 -3.40
C LEU A 343 23.49 -80.79 -4.14
N LEU A 344 22.29 -81.17 -4.60
CA LEU A 344 21.36 -80.24 -5.26
C LEU A 344 20.95 -79.09 -4.34
N THR A 345 20.74 -79.37 -3.04
CA THR A 345 20.39 -78.31 -2.08
C THR A 345 21.54 -77.35 -1.80
N ILE A 346 22.77 -77.85 -1.68
CA ILE A 346 23.97 -77.01 -1.55
C ILE A 346 24.14 -76.13 -2.79
N LEU A 347 23.89 -76.67 -3.98
CA LEU A 347 24.01 -75.95 -5.24
C LEU A 347 22.95 -74.84 -5.37
N ILE A 348 21.72 -75.08 -4.92
CA ILE A 348 20.66 -74.06 -4.85
C ILE A 348 21.02 -72.96 -3.84
N ILE A 349 21.51 -73.33 -2.65
CA ILE A 349 21.95 -72.34 -1.64
C ILE A 349 23.10 -71.49 -2.21
N PHE A 350 24.07 -72.12 -2.88
CA PHE A 350 25.19 -71.41 -3.51
C PHE A 350 24.71 -70.45 -4.62
N ALA A 351 23.75 -70.87 -5.45
CA ALA A 351 23.14 -70.01 -6.46
C ALA A 351 22.40 -68.81 -5.82
N VAL A 352 21.66 -69.02 -4.73
CA VAL A 352 21.00 -67.92 -3.99
C VAL A 352 22.02 -66.97 -3.37
N VAL A 353 23.10 -67.48 -2.78
CA VAL A 353 24.19 -66.66 -2.23
C VAL A 353 24.89 -65.85 -3.33
N LEU A 354 25.11 -66.42 -4.52
CA LEU A 354 25.67 -65.69 -5.66
C LEU A 354 24.73 -64.58 -6.16
N ILE A 355 23.42 -64.85 -6.23
CA ILE A 355 22.42 -63.83 -6.58
C ILE A 355 22.44 -62.70 -5.53
N ILE A 356 22.56 -63.03 -4.24
CA ILE A 356 22.69 -62.04 -3.16
C ILE A 356 23.96 -61.20 -3.35
N LEU A 357 25.11 -61.83 -3.59
CA LEU A 357 26.38 -61.12 -3.79
C LEU A 357 26.35 -60.21 -5.04
N PHE A 358 25.72 -60.65 -6.12
CA PHE A 358 25.60 -59.84 -7.35
C PHE A 358 24.56 -58.72 -7.25
N THR A 359 23.48 -58.90 -6.48
CA THR A 359 22.46 -57.86 -6.26
C THR A 359 22.88 -56.83 -5.22
N ILE A 360 23.73 -57.21 -4.25
CA ILE A 360 24.29 -56.31 -3.23
C ILE A 360 25.51 -55.54 -3.74
N LYS A 361 26.01 -55.81 -4.97
CA LYS A 361 27.18 -55.09 -5.52
C LYS A 361 26.98 -53.58 -5.33
N PRO A 362 27.80 -52.95 -4.46
CA PRO A 362 27.48 -51.64 -3.94
C PRO A 362 27.51 -50.66 -5.10
N TRP A 363 26.47 -49.83 -5.20
CA TRP A 363 26.55 -48.56 -5.89
C TRP A 363 27.64 -47.71 -5.20
N ALA A 364 28.89 -48.02 -5.49
CA ALA A 364 30.01 -47.11 -5.29
C ALA A 364 29.69 -45.90 -6.18
N LYS A 365 29.29 -44.80 -5.55
CA LYS A 365 29.12 -43.53 -6.24
C LYS A 365 30.50 -43.14 -6.82
N PRO A 366 30.66 -42.99 -8.14
CA PRO A 366 31.80 -42.25 -8.65
C PRO A 366 31.59 -40.78 -8.29
N GLY A 367 32.52 -40.23 -7.48
CA GLY A 367 32.85 -38.81 -7.35
C GLY A 367 31.70 -37.82 -7.17
N GLN A 368 31.47 -37.38 -5.93
CA GLN A 368 31.18 -35.98 -5.63
C GLN A 368 32.43 -35.37 -5.01
#